data_AF-A0A455UDV1-F1
#
_entry.id   AF-A0A455UDV1-F1
#
_cell.length_a   1.000
_cell.length_b   1.000
_cell.length_c   1.000
_cell.angle_alpha   90.00
_cell.angle_beta   90.00
_cell.angle_gamma   90.00
#
_symmetry.space_group_name_H-M   'P 1'
#
loop_
_entity.id
_entity.type
_entity.pdbx_description
1 polymer ?
#
loop_
_entity_poly.entity_id
_entity_poly.type
_entity_poly.pdbx_seq_one_letter_code
_entity_poly.pdbx_strand_id
1 'polypeptide(L)'
;MVNIWKLIIYFFVFIPFTVANAEFAEREDALEELFGTYYVSRVERYRGGLTSSEDAFNQLEAGVELKESEFSFWDGTVYENPIYEIEDHLLNRNEGNVPSSSEKFGNFYGYGSERENVRTLNVYNRGTDVAPYVFEVVEDKLWMFFRWMVLQA
;
A
#
# COMPACT_ATOMS: atom_id res chain seq x y z
N MET A 1 -45.37 10.31 24.49
CA MET A 1 -44.52 9.16 24.88
C MET A 1 -43.77 8.68 23.66
N VAL A 2 -42.50 9.06 23.52
CA VAL A 2 -41.66 8.56 22.40
C VAL A 2 -41.38 7.09 22.69
N ASN A 3 -41.81 6.23 21.78
CA ASN A 3 -41.75 4.78 21.92
C ASN A 3 -40.26 4.36 21.92
N ILE A 4 -39.71 4.04 23.10
CA ILE A 4 -38.29 3.74 23.35
C ILE A 4 -37.73 2.69 22.36
N TRP A 5 -38.59 1.77 21.89
CA TRP A 5 -38.26 0.79 20.85
C TRP A 5 -37.86 1.40 19.50
N LYS A 6 -38.44 2.54 19.09
CA LYS A 6 -38.05 3.25 17.86
C LYS A 6 -36.67 3.90 17.97
N LEU A 7 -36.27 4.31 19.17
CA LEU A 7 -34.96 4.93 19.43
C LEU A 7 -33.84 3.87 19.37
N ILE A 8 -34.09 2.67 19.89
CA ILE A 8 -33.15 1.54 19.87
C ILE A 8 -32.89 1.05 18.43
N ILE A 9 -33.94 0.96 17.60
CA ILE A 9 -33.79 0.55 16.19
C ILE A 9 -33.00 1.60 15.40
N TYR A 10 -33.25 2.89 15.62
CA TYR A 10 -32.46 3.96 14.99
C TYR A 10 -30.98 3.87 15.39
N PHE A 11 -30.70 3.62 16.67
CA PHE A 11 -29.33 3.48 17.18
C PHE A 11 -28.60 2.27 16.57
N PHE A 12 -29.29 1.15 16.37
CA PHE A 12 -28.69 -0.07 15.80
C PHE A 12 -28.48 -0.02 14.28
N VAL A 13 -29.25 0.79 13.55
CA VAL A 13 -29.16 0.86 12.08
C VAL A 13 -28.31 2.02 11.59
N PHE A 14 -28.35 3.19 12.27
CA PHE A 14 -27.62 4.37 11.79
C PHE A 14 -26.15 4.40 12.18
N ILE A 15 -25.77 3.90 13.36
CA ILE A 15 -24.37 3.92 13.83
C ILE A 15 -23.44 3.05 12.97
N PRO A 16 -23.78 1.80 12.61
CA PRO A 16 -22.87 1.00 11.78
C PRO A 16 -22.71 1.61 10.37
N PHE A 17 -23.73 2.31 9.87
CA PHE A 17 -23.67 2.96 8.57
C PHE A 17 -22.71 4.16 8.57
N THR A 18 -22.72 4.98 9.63
CA THR A 18 -21.81 6.14 9.69
C THR A 18 -20.34 5.77 9.83
N VAL A 19 -20.02 4.66 10.52
CA VAL A 19 -18.62 4.22 10.72
C VAL A 19 -18.02 3.70 9.42
N ALA A 20 -18.74 2.86 8.67
CA ALA A 20 -18.25 2.30 7.41
C ALA A 20 -18.00 3.39 6.35
N ASN A 21 -18.84 4.42 6.29
CA ASN A 21 -18.65 5.53 5.35
C ASN A 21 -17.46 6.42 5.73
N ALA A 22 -17.17 6.57 7.02
CA ALA A 22 -16.01 7.35 7.48
C ALA A 22 -14.70 6.64 7.14
N GLU A 23 -14.61 5.32 7.35
CA GLU A 23 -13.42 4.53 7.00
C GLU A 23 -13.18 4.51 5.50
N PHE A 24 -14.24 4.41 4.69
CA PHE A 24 -14.12 4.50 3.24
C PHE A 24 -13.62 5.86 2.77
N ALA A 25 -14.20 6.96 3.31
CA ALA A 25 -13.78 8.32 2.96
C ALA A 25 -12.31 8.58 3.34
N GLU A 26 -11.86 8.11 4.51
CA GLU A 26 -10.46 8.25 4.93
C GLU A 26 -9.50 7.53 3.99
N ARG A 27 -9.89 6.35 3.46
CA ARG A 27 -9.06 5.62 2.48
C ARG A 27 -9.05 6.29 1.11
N GLU A 28 -10.16 6.88 0.68
CA GLU A 28 -10.20 7.67 -0.56
C GLU A 28 -9.33 8.92 -0.45
N ASP A 29 -9.47 9.68 0.64
CA ASP A 29 -8.65 10.87 0.89
C ASP A 29 -7.15 10.50 0.91
N ALA A 30 -6.80 9.39 1.59
CA ALA A 30 -5.43 8.88 1.63
C ALA A 30 -4.91 8.40 0.26
N LEU A 31 -5.79 7.93 -0.64
CA LEU A 31 -5.41 7.55 -1.99
C LEU A 31 -5.17 8.78 -2.87
N GLU A 32 -6.04 9.80 -2.78
CA GLU A 32 -5.88 11.04 -3.52
C GLU A 32 -4.56 11.75 -3.16
N GLU A 33 -4.16 11.71 -1.90
CA GLU A 33 -2.87 12.24 -1.43
C GLU A 33 -1.66 11.50 -2.04
N LEU A 34 -1.83 10.25 -2.47
CA LEU A 34 -0.80 9.45 -3.12
C LEU A 34 -0.78 9.60 -4.65
N PHE A 35 -1.67 10.38 -5.25
CA PHE A 35 -1.58 10.65 -6.68
C PHE A 35 -0.42 11.61 -6.97
N GLY A 36 0.38 11.25 -7.96
CA GLY A 36 1.57 12.01 -8.30
C GLY A 36 2.55 11.24 -9.15
N THR A 37 3.69 11.89 -9.37
CA THR A 37 4.84 11.31 -10.06
C THR A 37 5.94 11.10 -9.05
N TYR A 38 6.37 9.84 -8.95
CA TYR A 38 7.39 9.39 -8.03
C TYR A 38 8.63 9.00 -8.82
N TYR A 39 9.79 9.23 -8.24
CA TYR A 39 11.07 8.87 -8.84
C TYR A 39 11.92 8.16 -7.80
N VAL A 40 12.51 7.04 -8.20
CA VAL A 40 13.45 6.33 -7.34
C VAL A 40 14.59 7.26 -6.94
N SER A 41 14.55 7.68 -5.67
CA SER A 41 15.51 8.62 -5.08
C SER A 41 16.66 7.91 -4.36
N ARG A 42 16.42 6.66 -3.94
CA ARG A 42 17.38 5.84 -3.21
C ARG A 42 17.22 4.38 -3.61
N VAL A 43 18.36 3.71 -3.76
CA VAL A 43 18.45 2.27 -3.99
C VAL A 43 19.34 1.67 -2.92
N GLU A 44 18.79 0.77 -2.12
CA GLU A 44 19.55 0.04 -1.10
C GLU A 44 19.58 -1.45 -1.39
N ARG A 45 20.76 -2.06 -1.31
CA ARG A 45 20.87 -3.52 -1.37
C ARG A 45 20.26 -4.12 -0.10
N TYR A 46 19.24 -4.94 -0.28
CA TYR A 46 18.63 -5.71 0.79
C TYR A 46 19.31 -7.08 0.91
N ARG A 47 20.03 -7.29 2.02
CA ARG A 47 20.75 -8.53 2.34
C ARG A 47 21.75 -8.94 1.23
N GLY A 48 22.12 -10.22 1.17
CA GLY A 48 23.07 -10.79 0.20
C GLY A 48 22.52 -10.97 -1.22
N GLY A 49 21.67 -10.06 -1.68
CA GLY A 49 21.09 -10.11 -3.03
C GLY A 49 22.16 -10.16 -4.13
N LEU A 50 21.85 -10.88 -5.22
CA LEU A 50 22.77 -11.11 -6.34
C LEU A 50 22.82 -9.96 -7.35
N THR A 51 21.97 -8.95 -7.20
CA THR A 51 21.92 -7.78 -8.10
C THR A 51 23.19 -6.96 -7.95
N SER A 52 23.87 -6.69 -9.07
CA SER A 52 25.07 -5.86 -9.09
C SER A 52 24.72 -4.44 -8.66
N SER A 53 25.70 -3.70 -8.10
CA SER A 53 25.45 -2.31 -7.73
C SER A 53 25.14 -1.45 -8.97
N GLU A 54 25.73 -1.78 -10.12
CA GLU A 54 25.50 -1.07 -11.38
C GLU A 54 24.05 -1.25 -11.87
N ASP A 55 23.55 -2.48 -11.90
CA ASP A 55 22.14 -2.75 -12.24
C ASP A 55 21.17 -2.07 -11.27
N ALA A 56 21.60 -1.91 -10.01
CA ALA A 56 20.83 -1.23 -8.99
C ALA A 56 20.75 0.27 -9.23
N PHE A 57 21.88 0.91 -9.52
CA PHE A 57 21.92 2.34 -9.81
C PHE A 57 21.24 2.70 -11.13
N ASN A 58 21.13 1.77 -12.08
CA ASN A 58 20.34 1.97 -13.30
C ASN A 58 18.84 2.20 -13.03
N GLN A 59 18.36 1.88 -11.82
CA GLN A 59 16.98 2.18 -11.42
C GLN A 59 16.82 3.55 -10.75
N LEU A 60 17.90 4.30 -10.51
CA LEU A 60 17.77 5.68 -10.05
C LEU A 60 17.01 6.51 -11.10
N GLU A 61 16.16 7.42 -10.62
CA GLU A 61 15.28 8.26 -11.47
C GLU A 61 14.24 7.47 -12.28
N ALA A 62 14.13 6.16 -12.08
CA ALA A 62 13.04 5.39 -12.65
C ALA A 62 11.69 5.90 -12.09
N GLY A 63 10.73 6.12 -13.00
CA GLY A 63 9.47 6.78 -12.69
C GLY A 63 8.32 5.83 -12.38
N VAL A 64 7.50 6.19 -11.41
CA VAL A 64 6.17 5.61 -11.18
C VAL A 64 5.17 6.76 -11.21
N GLU A 65 4.09 6.60 -11.94
CA GLU A 65 3.02 7.58 -11.99
C GLU A 65 1.72 6.96 -11.50
N LEU A 66 1.15 7.58 -10.47
CA LEU A 66 -0.14 7.23 -9.91
C LEU A 66 -1.13 8.35 -10.29
N LYS A 67 -2.12 8.03 -11.12
CA LYS A 67 -3.24 8.91 -11.45
C LYS A 67 -4.53 8.12 -11.36
N GLU A 68 -5.63 8.81 -11.07
CA GLU A 68 -6.97 8.23 -11.03
C GLU A 68 -7.30 7.37 -12.27
N SER A 69 -6.97 7.87 -13.47
CA SER A 69 -7.31 7.22 -14.74
C SER A 69 -6.18 6.39 -15.36
N GLU A 70 -4.96 6.46 -14.82
CA GLU A 70 -3.79 5.84 -15.44
C GLU A 70 -2.71 5.54 -14.42
N PHE A 71 -2.16 4.33 -14.50
CA PHE A 71 -0.94 3.96 -13.79
C PHE A 71 0.17 3.73 -14.81
N SER A 72 1.37 4.25 -14.55
CA SER A 72 2.56 3.92 -15.32
C SER A 72 3.72 3.52 -14.43
N PHE A 73 4.49 2.54 -14.91
CA PHE A 73 5.64 1.99 -14.22
C PHE A 73 6.86 1.98 -15.14
N TRP A 74 8.06 2.16 -14.59
CA TRP A 74 9.29 2.37 -15.36
C TRP A 74 9.70 1.22 -16.28
N ASP A 75 9.14 0.02 -16.10
CA ASP A 75 9.36 -1.11 -17.01
C ASP A 75 8.55 -1.02 -18.32
N GLY A 76 7.80 0.07 -18.49
CA GLY A 76 6.94 0.33 -19.64
C GLY A 76 5.50 -0.14 -19.45
N THR A 77 5.15 -0.70 -18.30
CA THR A 77 3.78 -1.11 -17.98
C THR A 77 2.89 0.10 -17.80
N VAL A 78 1.71 0.06 -18.42
CA VAL A 78 0.67 1.08 -18.30
C VAL A 78 -0.68 0.39 -18.07
N TYR A 79 -1.43 0.81 -17.06
CA TYR A 79 -2.81 0.38 -16.83
C TYR A 79 -3.77 1.55 -17.04
N GLU A 80 -4.71 1.38 -17.97
CA GLU A 80 -5.81 2.33 -18.16
C GLU A 80 -6.93 2.04 -17.16
N ASN A 81 -7.42 3.07 -16.48
CA ASN A 81 -8.43 2.98 -15.42
C ASN A 81 -8.06 1.91 -14.36
N PRO A 82 -6.87 2.04 -13.73
CA PRO A 82 -6.41 1.09 -12.72
C PRO A 82 -7.41 0.99 -11.57
N ILE A 83 -7.30 -0.09 -10.80
CA ILE A 83 -8.01 -0.23 -9.53
C ILE A 83 -6.95 -0.15 -8.44
N TYR A 84 -7.13 0.80 -7.52
CA TYR A 84 -6.25 1.01 -6.38
C TYR A 84 -6.92 0.47 -5.12
N GLU A 85 -6.18 -0.28 -4.32
CA GLU A 85 -6.64 -0.72 -3.00
C GLU A 85 -5.58 -0.39 -1.95
N ILE A 86 -5.98 0.41 -0.95
CA ILE A 86 -5.15 0.72 0.22
C ILE A 86 -5.62 -0.13 1.40
N GLU A 87 -4.67 -0.80 2.02
CA GLU A 87 -4.89 -1.65 3.19
C GLU A 87 -3.92 -1.30 4.31
N ASP A 88 -4.44 -1.24 5.54
CA ASP A 88 -3.65 -1.06 6.76
C ASP A 88 -3.56 -2.39 7.52
N HIS A 89 -2.34 -2.86 7.76
CA HIS A 89 -2.06 -4.13 8.39
C HIS A 89 -1.39 -3.94 9.75
N LEU A 90 -2.04 -4.41 10.81
CA LEU A 90 -1.48 -4.35 12.15
C LEU A 90 -0.35 -5.38 12.32
N LEU A 91 0.82 -4.93 12.78
CA LEU A 91 1.95 -5.81 13.04
C LEU A 91 1.86 -6.44 14.44
N ASN A 92 1.94 -7.77 14.49
CA ASN A 92 2.03 -8.48 15.76
C ASN A 92 3.48 -8.43 16.30
N ARG A 93 3.68 -7.70 17.39
CA ARG A 93 5.00 -7.37 17.97
C ARG A 93 5.57 -8.37 18.97
N ASN A 94 4.97 -9.55 19.10
CA ASN A 94 5.44 -10.52 20.08
C ASN A 94 6.88 -10.97 19.75
N GLU A 95 7.84 -10.59 20.59
CA GLU A 95 9.25 -10.94 20.45
C GLU A 95 9.41 -12.47 20.32
N GLY A 96 10.23 -12.89 19.36
CA GLY A 96 10.44 -14.31 19.06
C GLY A 96 9.37 -14.96 18.18
N ASN A 97 8.30 -14.25 17.82
CA ASN A 97 7.32 -14.74 16.85
C ASN A 97 7.74 -14.36 15.43
N VAL A 98 7.93 -15.36 14.56
CA VAL A 98 8.19 -15.13 13.14
C VAL A 98 6.84 -15.16 12.41
N PRO A 99 6.44 -14.09 11.70
CA PRO A 99 5.18 -14.04 10.99
C PRO A 99 5.05 -15.21 10.00
N SER A 100 3.89 -15.88 10.04
CA SER A 100 3.51 -16.83 9.01
C SER A 100 3.37 -16.15 7.65
N SER A 101 3.36 -16.90 6.55
CA SER A 101 3.24 -16.30 5.20
C SER A 101 1.96 -15.46 5.01
N SER A 102 0.90 -15.72 5.78
CA SER A 102 -0.33 -14.93 5.78
C SER A 102 -0.26 -13.64 6.60
N GLU A 103 0.75 -13.51 7.46
CA GLU A 103 1.03 -12.31 8.27
C GLU A 103 2.13 -11.45 7.63
N LYS A 104 2.40 -11.74 6.35
CA LYS A 104 3.40 -11.06 5.54
C LYS A 104 2.69 -10.11 4.57
N PHE A 105 2.47 -8.87 5.03
CA PHE A 105 1.79 -7.77 4.34
C PHE A 105 2.70 -6.80 3.55
N GLY A 106 3.71 -7.30 2.85
CA GLY A 106 4.74 -6.47 2.21
C GLY A 106 6.03 -7.23 1.96
N ASN A 107 7.10 -6.54 1.59
CA ASN A 107 8.41 -7.16 1.32
C ASN A 107 9.48 -6.74 2.34
N PHE A 108 9.20 -5.76 3.20
CA PHE A 108 10.19 -5.15 4.07
C PHE A 108 10.24 -5.77 5.48
N TYR A 109 10.16 -7.10 5.60
CA TYR A 109 10.21 -7.78 6.91
C TYR A 109 11.50 -7.48 7.68
N GLY A 110 11.33 -7.03 8.92
CA GLY A 110 12.44 -6.66 9.80
C GLY A 110 13.10 -5.33 9.45
N TYR A 111 12.56 -4.59 8.47
CA TYR A 111 12.94 -3.21 8.19
C TYR A 111 11.79 -2.29 8.64
N GLY A 112 12.13 -1.24 9.38
CA GLY A 112 11.13 -0.39 10.04
C GLY A 112 10.32 -1.16 11.10
N SER A 113 10.97 -1.98 11.94
CA SER A 113 10.33 -2.83 12.95
C SER A 113 9.72 -2.03 14.11
N GLU A 114 10.06 -0.75 14.21
CA GLU A 114 9.44 0.23 15.10
C GLU A 114 8.01 0.65 14.68
N ARG A 115 7.56 0.28 13.48
CA ARG A 115 6.21 0.61 12.97
C ARG A 115 5.13 -0.23 13.64
N GLU A 116 3.94 0.34 13.87
CA GLU A 116 2.77 -0.36 14.45
C GLU A 116 1.90 -1.00 13.38
N ASN A 117 1.87 -0.37 12.22
CA ASN A 117 1.13 -0.78 11.04
C ASN A 117 2.02 -0.77 9.81
N VAL A 118 1.63 -1.55 8.81
CA VAL A 118 2.14 -1.47 7.45
C VAL A 118 0.97 -1.11 6.56
N ARG A 119 1.08 0.01 5.85
CA ARG A 119 0.12 0.41 4.82
C ARG A 119 0.60 -0.10 3.48
N THR A 120 -0.25 -0.77 2.72
CA THR A 120 0.04 -1.23 1.37
C THR A 120 -0.88 -0.57 0.36
N LEU A 121 -0.32 -0.17 -0.77
CA LEU A 121 -1.04 0.21 -1.98
C LEU A 121 -0.90 -0.91 -3.01
N ASN A 122 -2.01 -1.52 -3.37
CA ASN A 122 -2.10 -2.50 -4.46
C ASN A 122 -2.66 -1.81 -5.71
N VAL A 123 -1.97 -2.00 -6.84
CA VAL A 123 -2.38 -1.45 -8.13
C VAL A 123 -2.72 -2.59 -9.09
N TYR A 124 -3.99 -2.72 -9.42
CA TYR A 124 -4.50 -3.77 -10.30
C TYR A 124 -4.80 -3.23 -11.70
N ASN A 125 -4.51 -4.07 -12.69
CA ASN A 125 -5.01 -3.86 -14.05
C ASN A 125 -6.44 -4.38 -14.17
N ARG A 126 -7.37 -3.50 -14.53
CA ARG A 126 -8.79 -3.79 -14.62
C ARG A 126 -9.04 -4.90 -15.65
N GLY A 127 -9.74 -5.95 -15.22
CA GLY A 127 -10.15 -7.04 -16.10
C GLY A 127 -9.05 -8.06 -16.42
N THR A 128 -7.96 -8.08 -15.65
CA THR A 128 -6.92 -9.11 -15.76
C THR A 128 -6.67 -9.80 -14.42
N ASP A 129 -6.25 -11.06 -14.47
CA ASP A 129 -5.83 -11.83 -13.28
C ASP A 129 -4.31 -11.69 -13.01
N VAL A 130 -3.68 -10.66 -13.56
CA VAL A 130 -2.24 -10.40 -13.32
C VAL A 130 -2.07 -9.93 -11.89
N ALA A 131 -1.01 -10.41 -11.23
CA ALA A 131 -0.69 -9.97 -9.88
C ALA A 131 -0.51 -8.45 -9.82
N PRO A 132 -1.04 -7.76 -8.79
CA PRO A 132 -0.91 -6.32 -8.68
C PRO A 132 0.53 -5.90 -8.43
N TYR A 133 0.86 -4.66 -8.78
CA TYR A 133 2.00 -4.00 -8.17
C TYR A 133 1.67 -3.69 -6.71
N VAL A 134 2.59 -4.01 -5.81
CA VAL A 134 2.41 -3.82 -4.37
C VAL A 134 3.49 -2.89 -3.85
N PHE A 135 3.06 -1.75 -3.30
CA PHE A 135 3.91 -0.77 -2.64
C PHE A 135 3.61 -0.76 -1.14
N GLU A 136 4.63 -0.70 -0.28
CA GLU A 136 4.44 -0.22 1.08
C GLU A 136 4.42 1.32 1.05
N VAL A 137 3.44 1.93 1.70
CA VAL A 137 3.33 3.38 1.84
C VAL A 137 3.93 3.77 3.19
N VAL A 138 4.98 4.58 3.17
CA VAL A 138 5.67 5.05 4.37
C VAL A 138 5.75 6.56 4.32
N GLU A 139 4.99 7.22 5.21
CA GLU A 139 4.69 8.66 5.07
C GLU A 139 4.04 8.87 3.68
N ASP A 140 4.62 9.74 2.85
CA ASP A 140 4.14 10.04 1.50
C ASP A 140 5.00 9.37 0.42
N LYS A 141 5.76 8.33 0.77
CA LYS A 141 6.69 7.65 -0.12
C LYS A 141 6.22 6.25 -0.48
N LEU A 142 6.50 5.85 -1.72
CA LEU A 142 6.23 4.52 -2.22
C LEU A 142 7.47 3.67 -2.10
N TRP A 143 7.36 2.59 -1.32
CA TRP A 143 8.44 1.64 -1.11
C TRP A 143 8.12 0.35 -1.86
N MET A 144 9.03 -0.09 -2.71
CA MET A 144 8.87 -1.36 -3.41
C MET A 144 10.15 -2.18 -3.35
N PHE A 145 9.97 -3.48 -3.19
CA PHE A 145 11.05 -4.43 -3.28
C PHE A 145 11.21 -4.95 -4.71
N PHE A 146 12.31 -4.58 -5.36
CA PHE A 146 12.58 -5.02 -6.72
C PHE A 146 13.97 -5.63 -6.80
N ARG A 147 14.06 -6.91 -7.16
CA ARG A 147 15.34 -7.62 -7.37
C ARG A 147 16.37 -7.35 -6.26
N TRP A 148 16.00 -7.57 -4.99
CA TRP A 148 16.86 -7.35 -3.82
C TRP A 148 17.15 -5.89 -3.47
N MET A 149 16.32 -4.97 -3.96
CA MET A 149 16.52 -3.54 -3.74
C MET A 149 15.31 -2.91 -3.12
N VAL A 150 15.56 -1.99 -2.20
CA VAL A 150 14.56 -1.07 -1.68
C VAL A 150 14.56 0.14 -2.62
N LEU A 151 13.44 0.38 -3.27
CA LEU A 151 13.22 1.57 -4.09
C LEU A 151 12.30 2.50 -3.29
N GLN A 152 12.80 3.69 -2.97
CA GLN A 152 12.04 4.75 -2.30
C GLN A 152 11.72 5.80 -3.36
N ALA A 153 10.45 5.84 -3.76
CA ALA A 153 9.95 6.77 -4.75
C ALA A 153 9.06 7.81 -4.08
#